data_AF-A0A084SH94-F1
#
_entry.id   AF-A0A084SH94-F1
#
_cell.length_a   1.000
_cell.length_b   1.000
_cell.length_c   1.000
_cell.angle_alpha   90.00
_cell.angle_beta   90.00
_cell.angle_gamma   90.00
#
_symmetry.space_group_name_H-M   'P 1'
#
loop_
_entity.id
_entity.type
_entity.pdbx_description
1 polymer ?
#
loop_
_entity_poly.entity_id
_entity_poly.type
_entity_poly.pdbx_seq_one_letter_code
_entity_poly.pdbx_strand_id
1 'polypeptide(L)'
;MRRLRGWVFGLLLLVVGTASGPVQAASPASAATVVQSSVLGANTVQAQLLAYLARGDIAGAIAMYSLQTGRAAPAWLVDLQAACNVANQMAGRCQQVARFIHTAYGKLGQTPQYIAFRARGREDYIIFELANGKQVSVSRAGYHVAVKVGDMIHDAYTGPLGMKPSDYLSRLHGRQGIEWEMVSTP
;
A
#
# COMPACT_ATOMS: atom_id res chain seq x y z
N MET A 1 -15.08 -64.92 -53.00
CA MET A 1 -16.45 -64.46 -52.67
C MET A 1 -16.37 -63.39 -51.57
N ARG A 2 -16.96 -62.21 -51.81
CA ARG A 2 -17.66 -61.23 -50.90
C ARG A 2 -17.31 -61.22 -49.39
N ARG A 3 -17.19 -60.11 -48.63
CA ARG A 3 -17.47 -58.66 -48.75
C ARG A 3 -16.87 -57.92 -47.51
N LEU A 4 -16.69 -56.59 -47.66
CA LEU A 4 -16.31 -55.55 -46.69
C LEU A 4 -17.16 -55.44 -45.39
N ARG A 5 -16.52 -54.92 -44.33
CA ARG A 5 -17.01 -54.00 -43.26
C ARG A 5 -15.77 -53.69 -42.38
N GLY A 6 -15.19 -52.50 -42.22
CA GLY A 6 -15.73 -51.14 -42.07
C GLY A 6 -15.95 -50.87 -40.58
N TRP A 7 -15.17 -49.96 -39.96
CA TRP A 7 -15.43 -49.16 -38.73
C TRP A 7 -14.15 -48.35 -38.38
N VAL A 8 -14.06 -47.08 -38.82
CA VAL A 8 -14.33 -45.82 -38.07
C VAL A 8 -13.37 -45.55 -36.90
N PHE A 9 -12.43 -44.64 -37.16
CA PHE A 9 -11.59 -43.92 -36.20
C PHE A 9 -12.44 -43.02 -35.28
N GLY A 10 -12.17 -43.06 -33.98
CA GLY A 10 -12.67 -42.09 -33.00
C GLY A 10 -11.51 -41.58 -32.13
N LEU A 11 -10.97 -40.41 -32.49
CA LEU A 11 -9.95 -39.69 -31.75
C LEU A 11 -10.63 -38.85 -30.66
N LEU A 12 -10.47 -39.22 -29.39
CA LEU A 12 -10.97 -38.44 -28.26
C LEU A 12 -9.87 -37.46 -27.79
N LEU A 13 -10.05 -36.18 -28.10
CA LEU A 13 -9.24 -35.06 -27.59
C LEU A 13 -9.70 -34.72 -26.17
N LEU A 14 -8.84 -34.97 -25.18
CA LEU A 14 -9.05 -34.59 -23.78
C LEU A 14 -8.45 -33.20 -23.54
N VAL A 15 -9.33 -32.19 -23.51
CA VAL A 15 -8.98 -30.81 -23.14
C VAL A 15 -8.91 -30.72 -21.62
N VAL A 16 -7.71 -30.54 -21.08
CA VAL A 16 -7.50 -30.24 -19.65
C VAL A 16 -7.84 -28.77 -19.42
N GLY A 17 -9.00 -28.52 -18.81
CA GLY A 17 -9.43 -27.20 -18.39
C GLY A 17 -8.63 -26.70 -17.19
N THR A 18 -8.08 -25.49 -17.31
CA THR A 18 -7.43 -24.75 -16.23
C THR A 18 -8.47 -24.25 -15.24
N ALA A 19 -8.42 -24.74 -14.00
CA ALA A 19 -9.22 -24.22 -12.89
C ALA A 19 -8.64 -22.88 -12.42
N SER A 20 -9.17 -21.77 -12.94
CA SER A 20 -8.98 -20.44 -12.37
C SER A 20 -9.88 -20.31 -11.13
N GLY A 21 -9.30 -20.39 -9.94
CA GLY A 21 -10.01 -20.02 -8.70
C GLY A 21 -10.42 -18.55 -8.73
N PRO A 22 -11.54 -18.16 -8.10
CA PRO A 22 -11.93 -16.77 -8.04
C PRO A 22 -10.90 -15.98 -7.22
N VAL A 23 -10.23 -15.03 -7.88
CA VAL A 23 -9.50 -13.97 -7.20
C VAL A 23 -10.55 -13.13 -6.47
N GLN A 24 -10.64 -13.31 -5.16
CA GLN A 24 -11.51 -12.51 -4.32
C GLN A 24 -10.94 -11.08 -4.24
N ALA A 25 -11.37 -10.25 -5.17
CA ALA A 25 -11.12 -8.82 -5.15
C ALA A 25 -11.60 -8.28 -3.79
N ALA A 26 -10.72 -7.56 -3.09
CA ALA A 26 -11.11 -6.80 -1.91
C ALA A 26 -12.32 -5.93 -2.27
N SER A 27 -13.45 -6.16 -1.62
CA SER A 27 -14.72 -5.56 -2.03
C SER A 27 -14.65 -4.04 -1.93
N PRO A 28 -15.02 -3.28 -2.99
CA PRO A 28 -15.09 -1.82 -2.96
C PRO A 28 -16.14 -1.30 -1.96
N ALA A 29 -16.95 -2.20 -1.39
CA ALA A 29 -18.00 -1.90 -0.41
C ALA A 29 -17.46 -1.29 0.89
N SER A 30 -16.27 -1.68 1.37
CA SER A 30 -15.70 -1.13 2.61
C SER A 30 -15.22 0.31 2.43
N ALA A 31 -14.56 0.61 1.30
CA ALA A 31 -14.19 1.97 0.92
C ALA A 31 -15.43 2.84 0.65
N ALA A 32 -16.45 2.30 -0.02
CA ALA A 32 -17.68 3.01 -0.33
C ALA A 32 -18.49 3.38 0.94
N THR A 33 -18.51 2.51 1.95
CA THR A 33 -19.29 2.73 3.19
C THR A 33 -18.68 3.84 4.07
N VAL A 34 -17.34 3.94 4.11
CA VAL A 34 -16.63 5.02 4.83
C VAL A 34 -16.80 6.37 4.12
N VAL A 35 -16.85 6.36 2.77
CA VAL A 35 -17.10 7.57 1.97
C VAL A 35 -18.55 8.04 2.10
N GLN A 36 -19.54 7.14 2.03
CA GLN A 36 -20.96 7.51 2.11
C GLN A 36 -21.36 8.13 3.45
N SER A 37 -20.84 7.63 4.57
CA SER A 37 -21.12 8.18 5.90
C SER A 37 -20.49 9.56 6.12
N SER A 38 -19.38 9.87 5.43
CA SER A 38 -18.68 11.15 5.54
C SER A 38 -19.30 12.24 4.65
N VAL A 39 -19.90 11.88 3.51
CA VAL A 39 -20.43 12.82 2.51
C VAL A 39 -21.72 13.53 2.96
N LEU A 40 -22.49 12.93 3.88
CA LEU A 40 -23.80 13.47 4.29
C LEU A 40 -23.73 14.56 5.37
N GLY A 41 -22.55 14.88 5.92
CA GLY A 41 -22.39 15.93 6.93
C GLY A 41 -21.03 16.66 6.95
N ALA A 42 -20.07 16.30 6.11
CA ALA A 42 -18.76 16.95 6.07
C ALA A 42 -18.74 18.17 5.14
N ASN A 43 -17.90 19.15 5.48
CA ASN A 43 -17.43 20.18 4.56
C ASN A 43 -17.07 19.53 3.22
N THR A 44 -17.70 19.96 2.13
CA THR A 44 -17.58 19.33 0.81
C THR A 44 -16.14 19.19 0.35
N VAL A 45 -15.27 20.13 0.75
CA VAL A 45 -13.82 20.09 0.50
C VAL A 45 -13.14 18.92 1.21
N GLN A 46 -13.48 18.65 2.48
CA GLN A 46 -12.88 17.54 3.23
C GLN A 46 -13.32 16.18 2.67
N ALA A 47 -14.59 16.04 2.32
CA ALA A 47 -15.10 14.82 1.69
C ALA A 47 -14.42 14.57 0.33
N GLN A 48 -14.29 15.60 -0.50
CA GLN A 48 -13.57 15.51 -1.77
C GLN A 48 -12.09 15.17 -1.55
N LEU A 49 -11.43 15.78 -0.57
CA LEU A 49 -10.03 15.52 -0.25
C LEU A 49 -9.80 14.05 0.08
N LEU A 50 -10.64 13.50 0.96
CA LEU A 50 -10.61 12.08 1.31
C LEU A 50 -10.86 11.20 0.09
N ALA A 51 -11.77 11.56 -0.82
CA ALA A 51 -12.04 10.79 -2.04
C ALA A 51 -10.86 10.76 -3.02
N TYR A 52 -10.07 11.83 -3.12
CA TYR A 52 -8.82 11.84 -3.90
C TYR A 52 -7.74 10.97 -3.24
N LEU A 53 -7.55 11.14 -1.93
CA LEU A 53 -6.55 10.38 -1.18
C LEU A 53 -6.86 8.88 -1.13
N ALA A 54 -8.13 8.50 -1.02
CA ALA A 54 -8.57 7.10 -1.06
C ALA A 54 -8.26 6.40 -2.40
N ARG A 55 -8.09 7.17 -3.49
CA ARG A 55 -7.65 6.67 -4.80
C ARG A 55 -6.13 6.75 -4.99
N GLY A 56 -5.40 7.24 -3.99
CA GLY A 56 -3.97 7.49 -4.07
C GLY A 56 -3.57 8.72 -4.88
N ASP A 57 -4.53 9.57 -5.26
CA ASP A 57 -4.30 10.75 -6.09
C ASP A 57 -4.00 11.99 -5.24
N ILE A 58 -2.79 12.03 -4.67
CA ILE A 58 -2.36 13.16 -3.80
C ILE A 58 -2.22 14.45 -4.63
N ALA A 59 -1.78 14.36 -5.88
CA ALA A 59 -1.65 15.52 -6.75
C ALA A 59 -3.03 16.14 -7.07
N GLY A 60 -4.01 15.30 -7.39
CA GLY A 60 -5.40 15.71 -7.57
C GLY A 60 -6.02 16.28 -6.29
N ALA A 61 -5.70 15.72 -5.12
CA ALA A 61 -6.09 16.28 -3.83
C ALA A 61 -5.55 17.71 -3.62
N ILE A 62 -4.27 17.96 -3.92
CA ILE A 62 -3.64 19.29 -3.83
C ILE A 62 -4.30 20.29 -4.79
N ALA A 63 -4.50 19.88 -6.05
CA ALA A 63 -5.13 20.72 -7.05
C ALA A 63 -6.60 21.05 -6.70
N MET A 64 -7.36 20.04 -6.28
CA MET A 64 -8.75 20.19 -5.85
C MET A 64 -8.86 21.14 -4.66
N TYR A 65 -8.03 20.96 -3.63
CA TYR A 65 -8.03 21.85 -2.45
C TYR A 65 -7.79 23.30 -2.87
N SER A 66 -6.81 23.52 -3.74
CA SER A 66 -6.45 24.88 -4.16
C SER A 66 -7.56 25.53 -4.98
N LEU A 67 -8.18 24.77 -5.89
CA LEU A 67 -9.31 25.24 -6.71
C LEU A 67 -10.54 25.57 -5.85
N GLN A 68 -10.89 24.71 -4.89
CA GLN A 68 -12.10 24.89 -4.07
C GLN A 68 -11.97 26.00 -3.02
N THR A 69 -10.76 26.22 -2.49
CA THR A 69 -10.54 27.18 -1.39
C THR A 69 -9.94 28.51 -1.84
N GLY A 70 -9.41 28.60 -3.06
CA GLY A 70 -8.65 29.76 -3.55
C GLY A 70 -7.33 29.97 -2.81
N ARG A 71 -6.82 28.96 -2.09
CA ARG A 71 -5.61 29.03 -1.25
C ARG A 71 -4.62 27.96 -1.69
N ALA A 72 -3.34 28.16 -1.37
CA ALA A 72 -2.36 27.08 -1.51
C ALA A 72 -2.75 25.87 -0.64
N ALA A 73 -2.45 24.66 -1.13
CA ALA A 73 -2.58 23.45 -0.33
C ALA A 73 -1.77 23.54 0.97
N PRO A 74 -2.29 23.01 2.09
CA PRO A 74 -1.59 23.07 3.36
C PRO A 74 -0.30 22.24 3.29
N ALA A 75 0.73 22.67 4.03
CA ALA A 75 2.06 22.05 4.00
C ALA A 75 2.03 20.53 4.22
N TRP A 76 1.21 20.05 5.16
CA TRP A 76 1.09 18.62 5.46
C TRP A 76 0.62 17.78 4.26
N LEU A 77 -0.15 18.35 3.34
CA LEU A 77 -0.64 17.65 2.15
C LEU A 77 0.46 17.57 1.08
N VAL A 78 1.28 18.62 0.98
CA VAL A 78 2.48 18.63 0.13
C VAL A 78 3.54 17.67 0.70
N ASP A 79 3.72 17.64 2.02
CA ASP A 79 4.63 16.71 2.70
C ASP A 79 4.19 15.25 2.50
N LEU A 80 2.89 14.97 2.48
CA LEU A 80 2.36 13.65 2.14
C LEU A 80 2.73 13.25 0.70
N GLN A 81 2.63 14.18 -0.26
CA GLN A 81 3.08 13.94 -1.63
C GLN A 81 4.57 13.63 -1.68
N ALA A 82 5.38 14.40 -0.94
CA ALA A 82 6.81 14.17 -0.84
C ALA A 82 7.09 12.78 -0.24
N ALA A 83 6.38 12.37 0.81
CA ALA A 83 6.54 11.06 1.45
C ALA A 83 6.38 9.88 0.48
N CYS A 84 5.50 10.01 -0.52
CA CYS A 84 5.26 8.99 -1.55
C CYS A 84 6.16 9.13 -2.79
N ASN A 85 7.08 10.09 -2.83
CA ASN A 85 8.00 10.27 -3.95
C ASN A 85 9.06 9.14 -3.95
N VAL A 86 9.34 8.58 -5.12
CA VAL A 86 10.40 7.58 -5.33
C VAL A 86 11.77 8.06 -4.84
N ALA A 87 12.04 9.37 -4.88
CA ALA A 87 13.26 9.94 -4.31
C ALA A 87 13.43 9.69 -2.80
N ASN A 88 12.35 9.35 -2.08
CA ASN A 88 12.39 8.98 -0.66
C ASN A 88 12.51 7.47 -0.42
N GLN A 89 12.58 6.66 -1.48
CA GLN A 89 12.85 5.22 -1.42
C GLN A 89 14.33 4.92 -1.21
N MET A 90 14.91 5.50 -0.15
CA MET A 90 16.32 5.37 0.20
C MET A 90 16.51 5.12 1.70
N ALA A 91 17.55 4.35 2.03
CA ALA A 91 17.91 4.09 3.41
C ALA A 91 18.17 5.39 4.19
N GLY A 92 17.60 5.47 5.40
CA GLY A 92 17.75 6.63 6.31
C GLY A 92 16.70 7.73 6.14
N ARG A 93 15.74 7.61 5.21
CA ARG A 93 14.61 8.56 5.10
C ARG A 93 13.35 8.12 5.84
N CYS A 94 13.28 6.87 6.29
CA CYS A 94 12.07 6.26 6.85
C CYS A 94 11.46 7.09 8.00
N GLN A 95 12.25 7.66 8.90
CA GLN A 95 11.70 8.47 10.00
C GLN A 95 11.03 9.76 9.51
N GLN A 96 11.61 10.44 8.52
CA GLN A 96 11.02 11.67 7.96
C GLN A 96 9.73 11.34 7.21
N VAL A 97 9.76 10.31 6.37
CA VAL A 97 8.59 9.80 5.64
C VAL A 97 7.48 9.42 6.62
N ALA A 98 7.80 8.68 7.68
CA ALA A 98 6.85 8.30 8.70
C ALA A 98 6.23 9.53 9.40
N ARG A 99 7.00 10.55 9.75
CA ARG A 99 6.47 11.80 10.32
C ARG A 99 5.50 12.52 9.40
N PHE A 100 5.79 12.60 8.12
CA PHE A 100 4.90 13.22 7.13
C PHE A 100 3.58 12.46 7.02
N ILE A 101 3.65 11.14 6.87
CA ILE A 101 2.48 10.27 6.76
C ILE A 101 1.63 10.36 8.04
N HIS A 102 2.26 10.23 9.20
CA HIS A 102 1.57 10.31 10.49
C HIS A 102 0.88 11.68 10.67
N THR A 103 1.57 12.78 10.34
CA THR A 103 0.98 14.13 10.42
C THR A 103 -0.24 14.26 9.49
N ALA A 104 -0.11 13.82 8.24
CA ALA A 104 -1.18 13.94 7.26
C ALA A 104 -2.43 13.16 7.68
N TYR A 105 -2.27 11.89 8.07
CA TYR A 105 -3.40 11.08 8.53
C TYR A 105 -4.03 11.61 9.84
N GLY A 106 -3.22 12.16 10.75
CA GLY A 106 -3.75 12.86 11.92
C GLY A 106 -4.58 14.09 11.56
N LYS A 107 -4.16 14.88 10.56
CA LYS A 107 -4.94 16.04 10.05
C LYS A 107 -6.24 15.63 9.35
N LEU A 108 -6.30 14.41 8.83
CA LEU A 108 -7.51 13.81 8.25
C LEU A 108 -8.43 13.17 9.30
N GLY A 109 -8.12 13.29 10.59
CA GLY A 109 -8.91 12.74 11.69
C GLY A 109 -8.75 11.23 11.89
N GLN A 110 -7.71 10.63 11.30
CA GLN A 110 -7.38 9.22 11.52
C GLN A 110 -6.50 9.05 12.76
N THR A 111 -6.30 7.80 13.19
CA THR A 111 -5.44 7.44 14.33
C THR A 111 -4.17 6.71 13.84
N PRO A 112 -3.21 7.41 13.21
CA PRO A 112 -1.96 6.81 12.76
C PRO A 112 -1.12 6.33 13.95
N GLN A 113 -0.35 5.27 13.73
CA GLN A 113 0.55 4.67 14.72
C GLN A 113 1.91 4.42 14.09
N TYR A 114 3.01 4.77 14.75
CA TYR A 114 4.34 4.37 14.29
C TYR A 114 4.58 2.90 14.61
N ILE A 115 5.10 2.17 13.64
CA ILE A 115 5.56 0.79 13.80
C ILE A 115 7.04 0.75 13.46
N ALA A 116 7.87 0.39 14.44
CA ALA A 116 9.29 0.19 14.27
C ALA A 116 9.56 -1.27 13.91
N PHE A 117 10.47 -1.48 12.98
CA PHE A 117 10.98 -2.78 12.56
C PHE A 117 12.47 -2.85 12.85
N ARG A 118 12.90 -3.94 13.47
CA ARG A 118 14.29 -4.19 13.85
C ARG A 118 14.79 -5.50 13.27
N ALA A 119 15.94 -5.46 12.59
CA ALA A 119 16.64 -6.68 12.18
C ALA A 119 17.19 -7.41 13.41
N ARG A 120 17.09 -8.73 13.42
CA ARG A 120 17.74 -9.57 14.45
C ARG A 120 19.23 -9.75 14.13
N GLY A 121 20.09 -9.69 15.15
CA GLY A 121 21.51 -10.00 15.05
C GLY A 121 22.43 -8.78 15.03
N ARG A 122 23.65 -8.97 14.49
CA ARG A 122 24.73 -7.95 14.40
C ARG A 122 24.93 -7.37 12.99
N GLU A 123 24.29 -7.96 11.98
CA GLU A 123 24.36 -7.45 10.60
C GLU A 123 23.06 -6.72 10.29
N ASP A 124 23.12 -5.41 10.39
CA ASP A 124 21.96 -4.56 10.59
C ASP A 124 21.46 -3.98 9.27
N TYR A 125 21.00 -4.82 8.34
CA TYR A 125 20.30 -4.32 7.17
C TYR A 125 18.89 -4.91 7.06
N ILE A 126 17.99 -4.08 6.56
CA ILE A 126 16.62 -4.47 6.22
C ILE A 126 16.47 -4.27 4.72
N ILE A 127 15.97 -5.30 4.05
CA ILE A 127 15.62 -5.30 2.62
C ILE A 127 14.10 -5.30 2.52
N PHE A 128 13.59 -4.59 1.52
CA PHE A 128 12.20 -4.68 1.09
C PHE A 128 12.13 -5.19 -0.35
N GLU A 129 11.27 -6.17 -0.60
CA GLU A 129 10.98 -6.69 -1.93
C GLU A 129 9.86 -5.88 -2.61
N LEU A 130 10.20 -5.24 -3.72
CA LEU A 130 9.24 -4.49 -4.54
C LEU A 130 8.37 -5.45 -5.35
N ALA A 131 7.21 -4.95 -5.83
CA ALA A 131 6.27 -5.76 -6.60
C ALA A 131 6.85 -6.35 -7.91
N ASN A 132 7.94 -5.80 -8.42
CA ASN A 132 8.67 -6.31 -9.59
C ASN A 132 9.78 -7.30 -9.22
N GLY A 133 9.83 -7.79 -7.97
CA GLY A 133 10.85 -8.70 -7.45
C GLY A 133 12.19 -8.03 -7.14
N LYS A 134 12.35 -6.72 -7.39
CA LYS A 134 13.58 -6.01 -7.06
C LYS A 134 13.69 -5.84 -5.54
N GLN A 135 14.86 -6.14 -5.00
CA GLN A 135 15.18 -5.90 -3.61
C GLN A 135 15.85 -4.53 -3.42
N VAL A 136 15.43 -3.79 -2.39
CA VAL A 136 15.99 -2.49 -2.04
C VAL A 136 16.32 -2.44 -0.55
N SER A 137 17.45 -1.83 -0.19
CA SER A 137 17.78 -1.59 1.22
C SER A 137 16.95 -0.44 1.76
N VAL A 138 16.17 -0.71 2.81
CA VAL A 138 15.36 0.29 3.52
C VAL A 138 16.05 0.79 4.78
N SER A 139 16.99 0.00 5.32
CA SER A 139 17.83 0.39 6.44
C SER A 139 19.25 -0.18 6.32
N ARG A 140 20.23 0.62 6.75
CA ARG A 140 21.64 0.23 6.91
C ARG A 140 22.06 0.01 8.37
N ALA A 141 21.17 0.31 9.31
CA ALA A 141 21.40 0.16 10.75
C ALA A 141 20.29 -0.71 11.39
N GLY A 142 19.65 -1.56 10.58
CA GLY A 142 18.72 -2.57 11.06
C GLY A 142 17.45 -1.99 11.66
N TYR A 143 17.17 -0.71 11.41
CA TYR A 143 16.03 0.02 11.94
C TYR A 143 15.24 0.67 10.81
N HIS A 144 13.97 0.31 10.71
CA HIS A 144 13.02 0.90 9.77
C HIS A 144 11.75 1.28 10.52
N VAL A 145 11.05 2.32 10.05
CA VAL A 145 9.79 2.75 10.65
C VAL A 145 8.79 3.07 9.56
N ALA A 146 7.55 2.62 9.78
CA ALA A 146 6.41 2.90 8.93
C ALA A 146 5.24 3.40 9.79
N VAL A 147 4.15 3.77 9.13
CA VAL A 147 2.92 4.23 9.80
C VAL A 147 1.79 3.26 9.52
N LYS A 148 1.16 2.73 10.57
CA LYS A 148 -0.08 1.97 10.47
C LYS A 148 -1.27 2.92 10.58
N VAL A 149 -2.22 2.80 9.65
CA VAL A 149 -3.50 3.52 9.65
C VAL A 149 -4.61 2.51 9.35
N GLY A 150 -5.51 2.27 10.31
CA GLY A 150 -6.45 1.16 10.20
C GLY A 150 -5.71 -0.16 9.98
N ASP A 151 -6.06 -0.88 8.91
CA ASP A 151 -5.43 -2.17 8.53
C ASP A 151 -4.37 -2.05 7.43
N MET A 152 -3.80 -0.85 7.24
CA MET A 152 -2.81 -0.57 6.21
C MET A 152 -1.51 -0.01 6.82
N ILE A 153 -0.37 -0.44 6.28
CA ILE A 153 0.96 0.11 6.54
C ILE A 153 1.33 1.05 5.40
N HIS A 154 1.84 2.23 5.76
CA HIS A 154 2.25 3.28 4.86
C HIS A 154 3.73 3.64 5.09
N ASP A 155 4.52 3.60 4.03
CA ASP A 155 5.87 4.15 3.95
C ASP A 155 6.21 4.60 2.51
N ALA A 156 7.48 4.85 2.22
CA ALA A 156 7.94 5.28 0.90
C ALA A 156 7.79 4.20 -0.21
N TYR A 157 7.67 2.93 0.18
CA TYR A 157 7.66 1.76 -0.71
C TYR A 157 6.24 1.21 -0.95
N THR A 158 5.31 1.46 -0.03
CA THR A 158 3.90 1.06 -0.20
C THR A 158 3.10 2.02 -1.06
N GLY A 159 3.63 3.23 -1.30
CA GLY A 159 2.92 4.29 -2.00
C GLY A 159 1.70 4.81 -1.21
N PRO A 160 0.84 5.62 -1.86
CA PRO A 160 -0.21 6.35 -1.18
C PRO A 160 -1.34 5.47 -0.65
N LEU A 161 -1.57 4.31 -1.28
CA LEU A 161 -2.62 3.36 -0.87
C LEU A 161 -2.21 2.48 0.32
N GLY A 162 -0.93 2.47 0.68
CA GLY A 162 -0.42 1.58 1.72
C GLY A 162 -0.43 0.10 1.29
N MET A 163 -0.18 -0.78 2.27
CA MET A 163 -0.12 -2.22 2.09
C MET A 163 -0.66 -2.93 3.32
N LYS A 164 -1.32 -4.09 3.15
CA LYS A 164 -1.77 -4.89 4.29
C LYS A 164 -0.56 -5.36 5.12
N PRO A 165 -0.67 -5.45 6.46
CA PRO A 165 0.41 -5.93 7.32
C PRO A 165 1.00 -7.28 6.89
N SER A 166 0.17 -8.25 6.49
CA SER A 166 0.64 -9.56 6.01
C SER A 166 1.54 -9.45 4.79
N ASP A 167 1.13 -8.62 3.82
CA ASP A 167 1.82 -8.44 2.54
C ASP A 167 3.09 -7.59 2.72
N TYR A 168 3.04 -6.66 3.68
CA TYR A 168 4.19 -5.84 4.05
C TYR A 168 5.27 -6.68 4.72
N LEU A 169 4.89 -7.48 5.72
CA LEU A 169 5.81 -8.36 6.45
C LEU A 169 6.39 -9.47 5.56
N SER A 170 5.64 -9.96 4.57
CA SER A 170 6.16 -10.98 3.63
C SER A 170 7.24 -10.44 2.70
N ARG A 171 7.30 -9.12 2.50
CA ARG A 171 8.30 -8.42 1.66
C ARG A 171 9.46 -7.85 2.45
N LEU A 172 9.36 -7.83 3.78
CA LEU A 172 10.36 -7.24 4.65
C LEU A 172 11.30 -8.32 5.17
N HIS A 173 12.58 -8.20 4.84
CA HIS A 173 13.58 -9.22 5.13
C HIS A 173 14.76 -8.66 5.92
N GLY A 174 15.16 -9.42 6.92
CA GLY A 174 16.44 -9.27 7.62
C GLY A 174 17.12 -10.63 7.64
N ARG A 175 18.46 -10.65 7.71
CA ARG A 175 19.25 -11.89 7.61
C ARG A 175 18.82 -12.95 8.62
N GLN A 176 18.43 -12.55 9.83
CA GLN A 176 17.97 -13.44 10.90
C GLN A 176 16.49 -13.22 11.24
N GLY A 177 15.75 -12.58 10.34
CA GLY A 177 14.36 -12.16 10.55
C GLY A 177 14.22 -10.73 11.04
N ILE A 178 12.96 -10.32 11.18
CA ILE A 178 12.54 -8.98 11.59
C ILE A 178 11.62 -9.10 12.81
N GLU A 179 11.83 -8.24 13.79
CA GLU A 179 10.90 -7.98 14.89
C GLU A 179 10.25 -6.62 14.69
N TRP A 180 9.05 -6.44 15.25
CA TRP A 180 8.36 -5.16 15.15
C TRP A 180 7.58 -4.84 16.41
N GLU A 181 7.46 -3.55 16.69
CA GLU A 181 6.77 -3.00 17.84
C GLU A 181 6.10 -1.67 17.49
N MET A 182 5.04 -1.32 18.20
CA MET A 182 4.45 0.01 18.11
C MET A 182 5.27 0.98 18.98
N VAL A 183 5.63 2.13 18.42
CA VAL A 183 6.44 3.14 19.11
C VAL A 183 5.70 4.48 19.15
N SER A 184 6.02 5.31 20.13
CA SER A 184 5.47 6.67 20.24
C SER A 184 6.16 7.67 19.32
N THR A 185 7.41 7.41 18.96
CA THR A 185 8.23 8.25 18.09
C THR A 185 9.06 7.42 17.11
N PRO A 186 9.25 7.89 15.87
CA PRO A 186 10.01 7.19 14.84
C PRO A 186 11.53 7.30 15.01
#